data_AF-A0A7S6WR31-F1
#
_entry.id   AF-A0A7S6WR31-F1
#
_cell.length_a   1.000
_cell.length_b   1.000
_cell.length_c   1.000
_cell.angle_alpha   90.00
_cell.angle_beta   90.00
_cell.angle_gamma   90.00
#
_symmetry.space_group_name_H-M   'P 1'
#
loop_
_entity.id
_entity.type
_entity.pdbx_description
1 polymer ?
#
loop_
_entity_poly.entity_id
_entity_poly.type
_entity_poly.pdbx_seq_one_letter_code
_entity_poly.pdbx_strand_id
1 'polypeptide(L)'
;MKKILFAACLTAMVSVGAAFAQNIDTSKPLPAEYFHYDLDDSGDGIVIFGFSSKVEKEFATKYKNSDFYYLYNFSVLNIPSEIEGLPVTEVRFNDVSPIGTFAQRGRKGDDIIPWDLVIIPDGVSVNTSLVMYLPTIYTKKLILGKNLKFPRSYEFYKLEEFVVPESVTELGYYGDVQFTTAVIPEHINVIRGGIGGANLTDIIFHDNVYIAYRAKVYGKFSIKTRQKIRKLTSSDDSF
;
A
#
# COMPACT_ATOMS: atom_id res chain seq x y z
N MET A 1 -21.47 13.63 -1.35
CA MET A 1 -21.62 12.88 -0.08
C MET A 1 -21.32 11.40 -0.37
N LYS A 2 -20.11 10.92 -0.06
CA LYS A 2 -19.82 9.48 0.04
C LYS A 2 -19.67 9.19 1.53
N LYS A 3 -20.69 8.58 2.11
CA LYS A 3 -20.72 8.11 3.49
C LYS A 3 -20.50 6.58 3.46
N ILE A 4 -19.82 6.09 4.49
CA ILE A 4 -19.90 4.73 5.07
C ILE A 4 -18.88 3.71 4.56
N LEU A 5 -18.02 3.30 5.51
CA LEU A 5 -17.28 2.04 5.58
C LEU A 5 -18.26 1.00 6.14
N PHE A 6 -18.67 0.01 5.35
CA PHE A 6 -19.44 -1.14 5.86
C PHE A 6 -18.46 -2.26 6.22
N ALA A 7 -18.64 -2.81 7.42
CA ALA A 7 -18.32 -4.19 7.71
C ALA A 7 -19.34 -5.07 6.96
N ALA A 8 -18.94 -5.65 5.84
CA ALA A 8 -19.64 -6.79 5.23
C ALA A 8 -18.64 -7.58 4.40
N CYS A 9 -18.61 -8.90 4.61
CA CYS A 9 -17.77 -9.85 3.90
C CYS A 9 -17.87 -9.65 2.38
N LEU A 10 -16.75 -9.30 1.75
CA LEU A 10 -16.67 -8.99 0.33
C LEU A 10 -16.28 -10.25 -0.46
N THR A 11 -17.24 -10.92 -1.08
CA THR A 11 -16.97 -11.72 -2.29
C THR A 11 -17.03 -10.77 -3.48
N ALA A 12 -15.88 -10.21 -3.89
CA ALA A 12 -15.79 -9.39 -5.09
C ALA A 12 -15.43 -10.26 -6.30
N MET A 13 -16.40 -10.50 -7.19
CA MET A 13 -16.09 -10.82 -8.59
C MET A 13 -15.78 -9.51 -9.30
N VAL A 14 -14.56 -9.38 -9.82
CA VAL A 14 -14.12 -8.24 -10.63
C VAL A 14 -14.14 -8.65 -12.09
N SER A 15 -15.05 -8.08 -12.89
CA SER A 15 -14.99 -8.11 -14.34
C SER A 15 -14.55 -6.73 -14.84
N VAL A 16 -13.35 -6.62 -15.42
CA VAL A 16 -12.89 -5.41 -16.12
C VAL A 16 -13.01 -5.62 -17.63
N GLY A 17 -13.66 -4.65 -18.29
CA GLY A 17 -13.94 -4.65 -19.72
C GLY A 17 -12.70 -4.53 -20.60
N ALA A 18 -12.80 -5.14 -21.78
CA ALA A 18 -11.74 -5.31 -22.76
C ALA A 18 -11.37 -4.02 -23.52
N ALA A 19 -10.07 -3.81 -23.70
CA ALA A 19 -9.49 -3.23 -24.90
C ALA A 19 -8.13 -3.91 -25.17
N PHE A 20 -7.82 -4.13 -26.45
CA PHE A 20 -6.78 -5.05 -26.94
C PHE A 20 -5.34 -4.66 -26.54
N ALA A 21 -4.77 -5.45 -25.63
CA ALA A 21 -3.37 -5.84 -25.45
C ALA A 21 -3.42 -7.25 -24.80
N GLN A 22 -2.32 -8.00 -24.69
CA GLN A 22 -2.33 -9.25 -23.90
C GLN A 22 -2.89 -8.94 -22.50
N ASN A 23 -4.15 -9.30 -22.25
CA ASN A 23 -4.82 -8.95 -21.01
C ASN A 23 -4.37 -9.97 -19.96
N ILE A 24 -3.49 -9.56 -19.06
CA ILE A 24 -3.25 -10.29 -17.83
C ILE A 24 -4.58 -10.38 -17.07
N ASP A 25 -4.98 -11.59 -16.68
CA ASP A 25 -6.11 -11.81 -15.79
C ASP A 25 -5.70 -11.44 -14.36
N THR A 26 -5.79 -10.16 -14.02
CA THR A 26 -5.48 -9.66 -12.67
C THR A 26 -6.53 -10.01 -11.61
N SER A 27 -7.65 -10.66 -11.99
CA SER A 27 -8.62 -11.17 -11.01
C SER A 27 -8.03 -12.33 -10.20
N LYS A 28 -6.98 -12.97 -10.73
CA LYS A 28 -6.19 -14.00 -10.08
C LYS A 28 -4.81 -13.47 -9.72
N PRO A 29 -4.10 -14.15 -8.80
CA PRO A 29 -2.71 -13.84 -8.56
C PRO A 29 -1.89 -13.90 -9.84
N LEU A 30 -0.93 -12.98 -9.96
CA LEU A 30 -0.03 -12.95 -11.10
C LEU A 30 0.84 -14.23 -11.12
N PRO A 31 1.12 -14.79 -12.31
CA PRO A 31 2.03 -15.93 -12.48
C PRO A 31 3.41 -15.73 -11.83
N ALA A 32 3.99 -16.80 -11.29
CA ALA A 32 5.33 -16.77 -10.66
C ALA A 32 6.43 -16.21 -11.59
N GLU A 33 6.38 -16.53 -12.88
CA GLU A 33 7.32 -16.04 -13.90
C GLU A 33 7.32 -14.52 -14.08
N TYR A 34 6.35 -13.82 -13.48
CA TYR A 34 6.28 -12.36 -13.48
C TYR A 34 7.06 -11.72 -12.33
N PHE A 35 7.68 -12.52 -11.47
CA PHE A 35 8.38 -12.04 -10.29
C PHE A 35 9.85 -12.44 -10.30
N HIS A 36 10.67 -11.59 -9.69
CA HIS A 36 11.97 -12.00 -9.15
C HIS A 36 11.74 -12.47 -7.71
N TYR A 37 12.13 -13.70 -7.42
CA TYR A 37 11.94 -14.33 -6.11
C TYR A 37 13.07 -15.33 -5.83
N ASP A 38 13.22 -15.66 -4.55
CA ASP A 38 14.20 -16.62 -4.02
C ASP A 38 13.65 -17.18 -2.69
N LEU A 39 14.33 -18.16 -2.13
CA LEU A 39 14.00 -18.71 -0.83
C LEU A 39 14.19 -17.66 0.27
N ASP A 40 13.37 -17.72 1.31
CA ASP A 40 13.62 -17.01 2.56
C ASP A 40 14.78 -17.65 3.35
N ASP A 41 15.21 -16.98 4.42
CA ASP A 41 16.35 -17.42 5.24
C ASP A 41 16.17 -18.82 5.85
N SER A 42 14.93 -19.31 5.95
CA SER A 42 14.63 -20.66 6.46
C SER A 42 14.73 -21.74 5.38
N GLY A 43 14.56 -21.37 4.11
CA GLY A 43 14.45 -22.29 2.99
C GLY A 43 13.05 -22.89 2.79
N ASP A 44 12.09 -22.59 3.68
CA ASP A 44 10.73 -23.15 3.65
C ASP A 44 9.68 -22.18 3.07
N GLY A 45 10.10 -21.00 2.61
CA GLY A 45 9.23 -19.97 2.04
C GLY A 45 9.90 -19.14 0.95
N ILE A 46 9.12 -18.27 0.32
CA ILE A 46 9.52 -17.45 -0.83
C ILE A 46 9.49 -15.96 -0.48
N VAL A 47 10.56 -15.26 -0.84
CA VAL A 47 10.65 -13.79 -0.82
C VAL A 47 10.54 -13.27 -2.25
N ILE A 48 9.64 -12.31 -2.48
CA ILE A 48 9.50 -11.61 -3.77
C ILE A 48 10.20 -10.24 -3.70
N PHE A 49 11.11 -9.97 -4.64
CA PHE A 49 11.94 -8.75 -4.68
C PHE A 49 11.51 -7.71 -5.71
N GLY A 50 10.68 -8.09 -6.69
CA GLY A 50 10.27 -7.20 -7.77
C GLY A 50 9.65 -7.93 -8.94
N PHE A 51 9.38 -7.19 -10.03
CA PHE A 51 8.94 -7.79 -11.28
C PHE A 51 10.09 -8.43 -12.04
N SER A 52 9.82 -9.52 -12.75
CA SER A 52 10.80 -10.14 -13.64
C SER A 52 11.00 -9.32 -14.92
N SER A 53 12.14 -9.55 -15.60
CA SER A 53 12.38 -8.97 -16.93
C SER A 53 11.31 -9.35 -17.98
N LYS A 54 10.52 -10.40 -17.76
CA LYS A 54 9.40 -10.78 -18.62
C LYS A 54 8.29 -9.73 -18.53
N VAL A 55 7.92 -9.31 -17.32
CA VAL A 55 6.88 -8.30 -17.12
C VAL A 55 7.27 -6.97 -17.74
N GLU A 56 8.53 -6.59 -17.60
CA GLU A 56 9.05 -5.36 -18.19
C GLU A 56 8.95 -5.38 -19.73
N LYS A 57 9.22 -6.52 -20.36
CA LYS A 57 9.18 -6.65 -21.82
C LYS A 57 7.74 -6.71 -22.35
N GLU A 58 6.87 -7.43 -21.67
CA GLU A 58 5.51 -7.72 -22.16
C GLU A 58 4.49 -6.65 -21.75
N PHE A 59 4.68 -6.05 -20.56
CA PHE A 59 3.65 -5.24 -19.94
C PHE A 59 4.10 -3.83 -19.58
N ALA A 60 5.36 -3.46 -19.79
CA ALA A 60 5.86 -2.15 -19.44
C ALA A 60 6.21 -1.30 -20.67
N THR A 61 5.69 -0.08 -20.70
CA THR A 61 6.15 0.94 -21.65
C THR A 61 7.16 1.83 -20.97
N LYS A 62 8.36 1.96 -21.54
CA LYS A 62 9.33 2.97 -21.08
C LYS A 62 8.79 4.36 -21.38
N TYR A 63 8.77 5.23 -20.37
CA TYR A 63 8.44 6.63 -20.59
C TYR A 63 9.64 7.37 -21.19
N LYS A 64 9.40 8.23 -22.19
CA LYS A 64 10.45 8.88 -22.99
C LYS A 64 11.52 9.56 -22.10
N ASN A 65 12.79 9.34 -22.43
CA ASN A 65 14.00 9.92 -21.83
C ASN A 65 14.31 9.52 -20.37
N SER A 66 13.79 8.39 -19.89
CA SER A 66 14.26 7.78 -18.64
C SER A 66 14.38 6.27 -18.76
N ASP A 67 15.54 5.74 -18.40
CA ASP A 67 15.79 4.31 -18.30
C ASP A 67 15.12 3.66 -17.08
N PHE A 68 14.53 4.47 -16.19
CA PHE A 68 14.12 4.06 -14.85
C PHE A 68 12.61 4.14 -14.60
N TYR A 69 11.83 4.64 -15.58
CA TYR A 69 10.40 4.82 -15.41
C TYR A 69 9.60 4.03 -16.44
N TYR A 70 8.88 3.03 -15.91
CA TYR A 70 7.94 2.20 -16.63
C TYR A 70 6.51 2.64 -16.35
N LEU A 71 5.63 2.43 -17.32
CA LEU A 71 4.19 2.37 -17.11
C LEU A 71 3.70 0.96 -17.43
N TYR A 72 3.21 0.25 -16.41
CA TYR A 72 2.62 -1.07 -16.59
C TYR A 72 1.22 -0.95 -17.22
N ASN A 73 0.95 -1.76 -18.24
CA ASN A 73 -0.31 -1.77 -18.97
C ASN A 73 -1.47 -2.45 -18.21
N PHE A 74 -1.16 -3.21 -17.15
CA PHE A 74 -2.13 -3.67 -16.16
C PHE A 74 -2.18 -2.72 -14.95
N SER A 75 -3.28 -2.73 -14.20
CA SER A 75 -3.49 -1.80 -13.10
C SER A 75 -3.77 -2.43 -11.74
N VAL A 76 -3.85 -3.76 -11.67
CA VAL A 76 -4.05 -4.50 -10.42
C VAL A 76 -2.83 -5.38 -10.16
N LEU A 77 -2.22 -5.21 -8.99
CA LEU A 77 -1.09 -6.02 -8.52
C LEU A 77 -1.63 -7.05 -7.52
N ASN A 78 -1.84 -8.29 -8.00
CA ASN A 78 -2.33 -9.39 -7.19
C ASN A 78 -1.19 -10.37 -6.88
N ILE A 79 -0.66 -10.29 -5.66
CA ILE A 79 0.48 -11.09 -5.23
C ILE A 79 0.05 -12.55 -4.98
N PRO A 80 0.80 -13.56 -5.48
CA PRO A 80 0.53 -14.96 -5.19
C PRO A 80 0.81 -15.31 -3.73
N SER A 81 0.01 -16.21 -3.16
CA SER A 81 0.24 -16.75 -1.82
C SER A 81 1.26 -17.90 -1.81
N GLU A 82 1.55 -18.47 -2.98
CA GLU A 82 2.43 -19.62 -3.16
C GLU A 82 3.15 -19.51 -4.51
N ILE A 83 4.43 -19.87 -4.54
CA ILE A 83 5.24 -20.02 -5.75
C ILE A 83 5.95 -21.37 -5.67
N GLU A 84 5.82 -22.17 -6.72
CA GLU A 84 6.48 -23.49 -6.83
C GLU A 84 6.18 -24.46 -5.65
N GLY A 85 4.99 -24.37 -5.05
CA GLY A 85 4.60 -25.20 -3.92
C GLY A 85 5.07 -24.70 -2.55
N LEU A 86 5.76 -23.55 -2.50
CA LEU A 86 6.22 -22.91 -1.27
C LEU A 86 5.43 -21.62 -0.98
N PRO A 87 5.09 -21.35 0.29
CA PRO A 87 4.35 -20.15 0.66
C PRO A 87 5.18 -18.89 0.40
N VAL A 88 4.53 -17.84 -0.10
CA VAL A 88 5.14 -16.50 -0.13
C VAL A 88 5.11 -15.94 1.27
N THR A 89 6.28 -15.72 1.87
CA THR A 89 6.44 -15.26 3.25
C THR A 89 6.75 -13.78 3.34
N GLU A 90 7.33 -13.19 2.29
CA GLU A 90 7.69 -11.77 2.24
C GLU A 90 7.58 -11.18 0.83
N VAL A 91 7.14 -9.92 0.76
CA VAL A 91 7.19 -9.10 -0.44
C VAL A 91 7.93 -7.79 -0.13
N ARG A 92 8.97 -7.52 -0.89
CA ARG A 92 9.77 -6.30 -0.75
C ARG A 92 9.29 -5.21 -1.69
N PHE A 93 8.79 -4.13 -1.10
CA PHE A 93 8.47 -2.90 -1.81
C PHE A 93 9.70 -1.97 -1.72
N ASN A 94 10.03 -1.26 -2.80
CA ASN A 94 11.19 -0.35 -2.88
C ASN A 94 12.58 -1.03 -2.78
N ASP A 95 12.80 -2.18 -3.43
CA ASP A 95 14.17 -2.68 -3.59
C ASP A 95 15.00 -1.72 -4.47
N VAL A 96 16.30 -1.60 -4.20
CA VAL A 96 17.25 -0.57 -4.70
C VAL A 96 17.52 -0.67 -6.21
N SER A 97 16.73 -1.44 -6.93
CA SER A 97 16.83 -1.52 -8.37
C SER A 97 16.21 -0.27 -9.01
N PRO A 98 16.92 0.39 -9.94
CA PRO A 98 16.35 1.40 -10.81
C PRO A 98 15.24 0.87 -11.73
N ILE A 99 14.93 -0.42 -11.63
CA ILE A 99 14.04 -1.18 -12.50
C ILE A 99 12.92 -1.79 -11.64
N GLY A 100 11.68 -1.36 -11.87
CA GLY A 100 10.48 -2.16 -11.57
C GLY A 100 10.10 -2.40 -10.10
N THR A 101 10.17 -1.38 -9.24
CA THR A 101 9.61 -1.49 -7.88
C THR A 101 8.08 -1.67 -7.91
N PHE A 102 7.55 -2.48 -7.00
CA PHE A 102 6.09 -2.62 -6.82
C PHE A 102 5.40 -1.36 -6.29
N ALA A 103 6.16 -0.34 -5.90
CA ALA A 103 5.63 0.81 -5.20
C ALA A 103 4.52 1.51 -5.99
N GLN A 104 4.64 1.59 -7.31
CA GLN A 104 3.73 2.34 -8.17
C GLN A 104 3.54 1.61 -9.51
N ARG A 105 2.40 1.83 -10.16
CA ARG A 105 2.13 1.31 -11.50
C ARG A 105 2.99 1.99 -12.57
N GLY A 106 3.37 3.24 -12.34
CA GLY A 106 4.28 3.95 -13.21
C GLY A 106 4.35 5.43 -12.93
N ARG A 107 4.94 6.17 -13.87
CA ARG A 107 5.06 7.62 -13.82
C ARG A 107 4.80 8.27 -15.18
N LYS A 108 4.32 9.51 -15.14
CA LYS A 108 4.19 10.39 -16.30
C LYS A 108 4.83 11.74 -15.97
N GLY A 109 6.12 11.89 -16.30
CA GLY A 109 6.92 12.99 -15.75
C GLY A 109 7.06 12.82 -14.23
N ASP A 110 6.75 13.87 -13.47
CA ASP A 110 6.79 13.85 -12.00
C ASP A 110 5.54 13.21 -11.37
N ASP A 111 4.48 13.00 -12.16
CA ASP A 111 3.23 12.43 -11.68
C ASP A 111 3.35 10.92 -11.48
N ILE A 112 3.14 10.48 -10.23
CA ILE A 112 3.02 9.07 -9.89
C ILE A 112 1.66 8.54 -10.32
N ILE A 113 1.67 7.45 -11.07
CA ILE A 113 0.47 6.69 -11.44
C ILE A 113 0.32 5.56 -10.42
N PRO A 114 -0.69 5.61 -9.53
CA PRO A 114 -0.92 4.56 -8.55
C PRO A 114 -1.47 3.30 -9.24
N TRP A 115 -1.35 2.16 -8.55
CA TRP A 115 -2.17 0.99 -8.84
C TRP A 115 -3.65 1.31 -8.62
N ASP A 116 -4.53 0.67 -9.39
CA ASP A 116 -5.96 0.70 -9.11
C ASP A 116 -6.28 -0.15 -7.88
N LEU A 117 -5.58 -1.27 -7.72
CA LEU A 117 -5.71 -2.17 -6.58
C LEU A 117 -4.40 -2.93 -6.36
N VAL A 118 -4.02 -3.09 -5.10
CA VAL A 118 -2.98 -4.03 -4.67
C VAL A 118 -3.62 -5.06 -3.74
N ILE A 119 -3.36 -6.34 -3.97
CA ILE A 119 -3.84 -7.45 -3.16
C ILE A 119 -2.61 -8.18 -2.63
N ILE A 120 -2.47 -8.23 -1.30
CA ILE A 120 -1.39 -8.96 -0.61
C ILE A 120 -2.03 -10.10 0.19
N PRO A 121 -1.64 -11.37 -0.04
CA PRO A 121 -2.30 -12.51 0.57
C PRO A 121 -1.99 -12.64 2.07
N ASP A 122 -2.66 -13.59 2.70
CA ASP A 122 -2.52 -13.88 4.12
C ASP A 122 -1.14 -14.40 4.50
N GLY A 123 -0.68 -14.07 5.71
CA GLY A 123 0.61 -14.54 6.24
C GLY A 123 1.86 -13.88 5.63
N VAL A 124 1.71 -13.01 4.63
CA VAL A 124 2.81 -12.30 3.99
C VAL A 124 3.33 -11.15 4.87
N SER A 125 4.65 -10.97 4.88
CA SER A 125 5.31 -9.80 5.45
C SER A 125 5.59 -8.76 4.36
N VAL A 126 5.35 -7.49 4.64
CA VAL A 126 5.65 -6.39 3.72
C VAL A 126 6.94 -5.71 4.19
N ASN A 127 7.98 -5.66 3.36
CA ASN A 127 9.29 -5.16 3.81
C ASN A 127 10.01 -4.33 2.72
N THR A 128 11.23 -3.89 3.01
CA THR A 128 12.19 -3.34 2.04
C THR A 128 13.55 -4.03 2.21
N SER A 129 14.36 -4.06 1.15
CA SER A 129 15.73 -4.61 1.24
C SER A 129 16.71 -3.70 1.99
N LEU A 130 16.34 -2.45 2.28
CA LEU A 130 17.22 -1.48 2.93
C LEU A 130 16.56 -0.87 4.16
N VAL A 131 17.23 -1.02 5.30
CA VAL A 131 16.79 -0.51 6.61
C VAL A 131 16.45 0.99 6.61
N MET A 132 16.99 1.77 5.66
CA MET A 132 16.71 3.21 5.53
C MET A 132 15.42 3.56 4.78
N TYR A 133 14.81 2.61 4.07
CA TYR A 133 13.57 2.82 3.32
C TYR A 133 12.40 2.14 4.00
N LEU A 134 11.25 2.83 4.00
CA LEU A 134 9.98 2.27 4.42
C LEU A 134 9.31 1.58 3.23
N PRO A 135 8.52 0.51 3.45
CA PRO A 135 7.72 -0.05 2.37
C PRO A 135 6.69 0.98 1.93
N THR A 136 6.74 1.39 0.67
CA THR A 136 5.84 2.41 0.10
C THR A 136 4.95 1.80 -0.96
N ILE A 137 3.64 2.07 -0.90
CA ILE A 137 2.67 1.62 -1.90
C ILE A 137 1.79 2.80 -2.34
N TYR A 138 1.81 3.10 -3.64
CA TYR A 138 0.91 4.05 -4.30
C TYR A 138 -0.23 3.27 -4.93
N THR A 139 -1.41 3.30 -4.29
CA THR A 139 -2.59 2.57 -4.77
C THR A 139 -3.87 3.30 -4.41
N LYS A 140 -4.90 3.16 -5.24
CA LYS A 140 -6.26 3.64 -4.93
C LYS A 140 -6.95 2.75 -3.90
N LYS A 141 -6.70 1.43 -3.97
CA LYS A 141 -7.31 0.41 -3.11
C LYS A 141 -6.26 -0.59 -2.65
N LEU A 142 -6.41 -1.09 -1.43
CA LEU A 142 -5.49 -2.07 -0.87
C LEU A 142 -6.29 -3.15 -0.13
N ILE A 143 -6.10 -4.41 -0.51
CA ILE A 143 -6.67 -5.58 0.15
C ILE A 143 -5.52 -6.36 0.77
N LEU A 144 -5.63 -6.63 2.06
CA LEU A 144 -4.58 -7.26 2.85
C LEU A 144 -5.11 -8.54 3.49
N GLY A 145 -4.24 -9.53 3.55
CA GLY A 145 -4.42 -10.72 4.38
C GLY A 145 -4.68 -10.38 5.85
N LYS A 146 -5.39 -11.25 6.55
CA LYS A 146 -5.82 -11.06 7.95
C LYS A 146 -4.65 -11.08 8.93
N ASN A 147 -3.63 -11.87 8.63
CA ASN A 147 -2.43 -12.14 9.41
C ASN A 147 -1.21 -11.46 8.78
N LEU A 148 -1.42 -10.38 8.02
CA LEU A 148 -0.32 -9.64 7.42
C LEU A 148 0.58 -9.05 8.50
N LYS A 149 1.89 -9.20 8.33
CA LYS A 149 2.91 -8.65 9.24
C LYS A 149 3.47 -7.37 8.65
N PHE A 150 3.15 -6.25 9.28
CA PHE A 150 3.73 -4.96 8.93
C PHE A 150 5.04 -4.73 9.68
N PRO A 151 6.01 -4.05 9.06
CA PRO A 151 7.11 -3.47 9.81
C PRO A 151 6.57 -2.34 10.67
N ARG A 152 7.35 -1.93 11.66
CA ARG A 152 6.98 -0.84 12.59
C ARG A 152 6.57 0.47 11.88
N SER A 153 7.04 0.68 10.64
CA SER A 153 6.70 1.83 9.81
C SER A 153 6.54 1.43 8.34
N TYR A 154 5.51 1.95 7.68
CA TYR A 154 5.20 1.78 6.26
C TYR A 154 4.51 3.04 5.71
N GLU A 155 4.40 3.17 4.39
CA GLU A 155 3.80 4.35 3.74
C GLU A 155 2.82 3.95 2.63
N PHE A 156 1.58 4.40 2.73
CA PHE A 156 0.58 4.23 1.67
C PHE A 156 0.15 5.58 1.11
N TYR A 157 0.03 5.65 -0.21
CA TYR A 157 -0.31 6.88 -0.92
C TYR A 157 -1.47 6.70 -1.88
N LYS A 158 -2.22 7.79 -2.11
CA LYS A 158 -3.30 7.90 -3.10
C LYS A 158 -4.54 7.04 -2.83
N LEU A 159 -4.69 6.51 -1.62
CA LEU A 159 -5.84 5.69 -1.23
C LEU A 159 -7.16 6.46 -1.39
N GLU A 160 -8.08 5.88 -2.14
CA GLU A 160 -9.48 6.31 -2.25
C GLU A 160 -10.36 5.64 -1.19
N GLU A 161 -10.00 4.41 -0.82
CA GLU A 161 -10.62 3.63 0.25
C GLU A 161 -9.59 2.70 0.88
N PHE A 162 -9.68 2.49 2.20
CA PHE A 162 -8.86 1.52 2.91
C PHE A 162 -9.52 1.12 4.23
N VAL A 163 -9.47 -0.17 4.54
CA VAL A 163 -9.85 -0.72 5.84
C VAL A 163 -8.58 -1.19 6.51
N VAL A 164 -8.25 -0.62 7.66
CA VAL A 164 -7.10 -1.06 8.47
C VAL A 164 -7.41 -2.44 9.03
N PRO A 165 -6.60 -3.47 8.75
CA PRO A 165 -6.78 -4.80 9.34
C PRO A 165 -6.63 -4.80 10.87
N GLU A 166 -7.28 -5.76 11.54
CA GLU A 166 -7.15 -5.97 12.99
C GLU A 166 -5.71 -6.32 13.43
N SER A 167 -4.90 -6.90 12.53
CA SER A 167 -3.49 -7.19 12.80
C SER A 167 -2.61 -5.96 12.90
N VAL A 168 -3.07 -4.79 12.41
CA VAL A 168 -2.33 -3.53 12.51
C VAL A 168 -2.57 -2.94 13.89
N THR A 169 -1.51 -2.80 14.68
CA THR A 169 -1.59 -2.21 16.04
C THR A 169 -1.17 -0.73 16.07
N GLU A 170 -0.41 -0.28 15.08
CA GLU A 170 0.07 1.10 14.95
C GLU A 170 -0.05 1.54 13.47
N LEU A 171 -0.51 2.77 13.23
CA LEU A 171 -0.60 3.30 11.87
C LEU A 171 0.73 3.88 11.40
N GLY A 172 1.15 3.40 10.22
CA GLY A 172 2.19 4.01 9.40
C GLY A 172 1.78 5.38 8.84
N TYR A 173 2.34 5.76 7.70
CA TYR A 173 2.02 7.01 7.01
C TYR A 173 1.01 6.79 5.89
N TYR A 174 -0.01 7.64 5.83
CA TYR A 174 -1.05 7.63 4.81
C TYR A 174 -1.07 8.98 4.10
N GLY A 175 -0.33 9.10 3.00
CA GLY A 175 -0.10 10.34 2.28
C GLY A 175 -1.00 10.53 1.05
N ASP A 176 -1.29 11.79 0.71
CA ASP A 176 -2.11 12.17 -0.45
C ASP A 176 -3.39 11.35 -0.60
N VAL A 177 -4.07 11.07 0.51
CA VAL A 177 -5.33 10.32 0.49
C VAL A 177 -6.39 11.12 -0.29
N GLN A 178 -7.24 10.38 -1.01
CA GLN A 178 -8.27 10.96 -1.88
C GLN A 178 -9.65 11.02 -1.21
N PHE A 179 -9.84 10.33 -0.09
CA PHE A 179 -11.05 10.40 0.72
C PHE A 179 -11.16 11.70 1.53
N THR A 180 -12.39 12.05 1.92
CA THR A 180 -12.69 13.29 2.65
C THR A 180 -12.70 13.15 4.17
N THR A 181 -12.85 11.93 4.67
CA THR A 181 -12.96 11.66 6.10
C THR A 181 -12.21 10.37 6.42
N ALA A 182 -11.43 10.39 7.50
CA ALA A 182 -10.83 9.20 8.08
C ALA A 182 -11.51 8.84 9.40
N VAL A 183 -11.62 7.55 9.69
CA VAL A 183 -12.02 7.05 11.01
C VAL A 183 -10.86 6.22 11.53
N ILE A 184 -10.35 6.58 12.69
CA ILE A 184 -9.30 5.79 13.36
C ILE A 184 -9.99 4.62 14.07
N PRO A 185 -9.65 3.36 13.73
CA PRO A 185 -10.23 2.18 14.37
C PRO A 185 -9.93 2.13 15.88
N GLU A 186 -10.81 1.49 16.65
CA GLU A 186 -10.68 1.40 18.12
C GLU A 186 -9.43 0.63 18.58
N HIS A 187 -8.96 -0.34 17.79
CA HIS A 187 -7.74 -1.10 18.11
C HIS A 187 -6.45 -0.33 17.82
N ILE A 188 -6.52 0.82 17.12
CA ILE A 188 -5.37 1.68 16.84
C ILE A 188 -5.21 2.70 17.95
N ASN A 189 -4.16 2.56 18.76
CA ASN A 189 -3.83 3.51 19.82
C ASN A 189 -2.71 4.48 19.44
N VAL A 190 -1.94 4.20 18.38
CA VAL A 190 -0.79 5.03 17.99
C VAL A 190 -0.83 5.34 16.49
N ILE A 191 -0.73 6.63 16.16
CA ILE A 191 -0.47 7.13 14.80
C ILE A 191 0.98 7.59 14.73
N ARG A 192 1.87 6.79 14.12
CA ARG A 192 3.31 7.09 14.03
C ARG A 192 3.65 7.91 12.79
N GLY A 193 3.22 7.46 11.61
CA GLY A 193 3.57 8.12 10.35
C GLY A 193 2.69 9.33 10.07
N GLY A 194 1.39 9.21 10.31
CA GLY A 194 0.40 10.26 10.11
C GLY A 194 -0.56 9.98 8.95
N ILE A 195 -1.45 10.92 8.69
CA ILE A 195 -2.47 10.81 7.66
C ILE A 195 -2.76 12.18 7.05
N GLY A 196 -2.77 12.28 5.73
CA GLY A 196 -3.15 13.53 5.10
C GLY A 196 -3.40 13.48 3.60
N GLY A 197 -4.09 14.52 3.13
CA GLY A 197 -4.47 14.67 1.73
C GLY A 197 -5.22 15.97 1.48
N ALA A 198 -5.17 16.47 0.25
CA ALA A 198 -5.80 17.74 -0.12
C ALA A 198 -7.33 17.74 0.00
N ASN A 199 -7.95 16.55 -0.06
CA ASN A 199 -9.39 16.35 0.05
C ASN A 199 -9.84 16.01 1.48
N LEU A 200 -8.92 15.68 2.38
CA LEU A 200 -9.23 15.25 3.74
C LEU A 200 -9.73 16.46 4.56
N THR A 201 -11.00 16.44 4.97
CA THR A 201 -11.65 17.52 5.71
C THR A 201 -11.88 17.18 7.18
N ASP A 202 -11.89 15.89 7.54
CA ASP A 202 -12.12 15.48 8.94
C ASP A 202 -11.44 14.15 9.29
N ILE A 203 -11.14 13.97 10.57
CA ILE A 203 -10.65 12.71 11.15
C ILE A 203 -11.43 12.46 12.44
N ILE A 204 -12.05 11.29 12.52
CA ILE A 204 -12.80 10.83 13.68
C ILE A 204 -11.86 9.95 14.51
N PHE A 205 -11.65 10.35 15.76
CA PHE A 205 -10.81 9.66 16.74
C PHE A 205 -11.69 9.04 17.81
N HIS A 206 -11.29 7.88 18.35
CA HIS A 206 -11.76 7.38 19.63
C HIS A 206 -10.93 7.96 20.79
N ASP A 207 -11.29 7.63 22.03
CA ASP A 207 -10.82 8.35 23.21
C ASP A 207 -9.40 8.02 23.70
N ASN A 208 -8.69 7.07 23.08
CA ASN A 208 -7.34 6.66 23.49
C ASN A 208 -6.29 6.70 22.35
N VAL A 209 -6.52 7.51 21.33
CA VAL A 209 -5.56 7.67 20.22
C VAL A 209 -4.44 8.64 20.59
N TYR A 210 -3.20 8.22 20.36
CA TYR A 210 -2.00 9.03 20.45
C TYR A 210 -1.45 9.36 19.05
N ILE A 211 -1.10 10.63 18.81
CA ILE A 211 -0.43 11.08 17.59
C ILE A 211 1.03 11.39 17.93
N ALA A 212 1.97 10.67 17.31
CA ALA A 212 3.39 10.90 17.53
C ALA A 212 3.78 12.33 17.10
N TYR A 213 4.75 12.93 17.80
CA TYR A 213 5.19 14.32 17.56
C TYR A 213 5.57 14.59 16.10
N ARG A 214 6.17 13.60 15.42
CA ARG A 214 6.59 13.69 14.01
C ARG A 214 5.56 13.17 13.01
N ALA A 215 4.41 12.71 13.47
CA ALA A 215 3.35 12.24 12.59
C ALA A 215 2.81 13.39 11.74
N LYS A 216 2.82 13.21 10.42
CA LYS A 216 2.36 14.23 9.48
C LYS A 216 0.85 14.14 9.32
N VAL A 217 0.12 15.05 9.97
CA VAL A 217 -1.35 15.16 9.86
C VAL A 217 -1.73 16.45 9.14
N TYR A 218 -2.29 16.35 7.93
CA TYR A 218 -2.66 17.51 7.13
C TYR A 218 -3.93 17.31 6.31
N GLY A 219 -4.65 18.40 6.09
CA GLY A 219 -5.93 18.40 5.40
C GLY A 219 -6.63 19.75 5.54
N LYS A 220 -7.79 19.89 4.90
CA LYS A 220 -8.67 21.08 4.98
C LYS A 220 -9.58 20.98 6.21
N PHE A 221 -8.96 20.87 7.38
CA PHE A 221 -9.65 20.57 8.64
C PHE A 221 -10.43 21.75 9.22
N SER A 222 -11.58 21.44 9.84
CA SER A 222 -12.31 22.38 10.69
C SER A 222 -11.45 22.83 11.90
N ILE A 223 -11.80 23.93 12.57
CA ILE A 223 -11.14 24.36 13.82
C ILE A 223 -11.25 23.26 14.88
N LYS A 224 -12.41 22.61 14.98
CA LYS A 224 -12.66 21.54 15.95
C LYS A 224 -11.73 20.34 15.74
N THR A 225 -11.59 19.88 14.49
CA THR A 225 -10.70 18.78 14.13
C THR A 225 -9.24 19.14 14.43
N ARG A 226 -8.79 20.35 14.07
CA ARG A 226 -7.44 20.83 14.39
C ARG A 226 -7.17 20.90 15.89
N GLN A 227 -8.16 21.33 16.69
CA GLN A 227 -8.05 21.34 18.15
C GLN A 227 -7.92 19.91 18.72
N LYS A 228 -8.68 18.95 18.22
CA LYS A 228 -8.57 17.54 18.65
C LYS A 228 -7.19 16.98 18.28
N ILE A 229 -6.72 17.17 17.04
CA ILE A 229 -5.36 16.77 16.61
C ILE A 229 -4.30 17.33 17.58
N ARG A 230 -4.31 18.64 17.84
CA ARG A 230 -3.34 19.27 18.76
C ARG A 230 -3.37 18.71 20.18
N LYS A 231 -4.53 18.27 20.68
CA LYS A 231 -4.65 17.65 22.01
C LYS A 231 -4.14 16.22 22.05
N LEU A 232 -4.22 15.49 20.93
CA LEU A 232 -3.76 14.11 20.81
C LEU A 232 -2.28 14.02 20.40
N THR A 233 -1.69 15.10 19.88
CA THR A 233 -0.27 15.16 19.53
C THR A 233 0.58 15.42 20.77
N SER A 234 1.51 14.51 21.03
CA SER A 234 2.52 14.67 22.09
C SER A 234 3.55 15.72 21.75
N SER A 235 4.04 16.41 22.77
CA SER A 235 5.26 17.22 22.71
C SER A 235 6.53 16.45 23.10
N ASP A 236 6.40 15.17 23.48
CA ASP A 236 7.47 14.35 24.03
C ASP A 236 7.78 13.14 23.12
N ASP A 237 9.08 12.91 22.86
CA ASP A 237 9.63 11.94 21.88
C ASP A 237 9.75 10.50 22.44
N SER A 238 9.18 10.19 23.61
CA SER A 238 9.47 8.99 24.42
C SER A 238 8.67 7.70 24.06
N PHE A 239 8.54 7.36 22.76
CA PHE A 239 7.85 6.12 22.29
C PHE A 239 8.54 5.37 21.13
#